data_AF-A0A150B640-F1
#
_entry.id   AF-A0A150B640-F1
#
_cell.length_a   1.000
_cell.length_b   1.000
_cell.length_c   1.000
_cell.angle_alpha   90.00
_cell.angle_beta   90.00
_cell.angle_gamma   90.00
#
_symmetry.space_group_name_H-M   'P 1'
#
loop_
_entity.id
_entity.type
_entity.pdbx_description
1 polymer ?
#
loop_
_entity_poly.entity_id
_entity_poly.type
_entity_poly.pdbx_seq_one_letter_code
_entity_poly.pdbx_strand_id
1 'polypeptide(L)'
;MNEIDRIINCCGYDDELFRTYITCLLQLKKCSEMFGQIQMQLRNDYLIRGICEREVDEVVRGSKEYETYFLPKALQWNFLRENPHLIEKVCEDFFAFEALYLTEIEWKTVINCVGNK
;
A
#
# COMPACT_ATOMS: atom_id res chain seq x y z
N MET A 1 5.68 14.93 -17.16
CA MET A 1 4.76 13.79 -17.30
C MET A 1 4.31 13.41 -15.90
N ASN A 2 2.99 13.38 -15.65
CA ASN A 2 2.44 12.98 -14.35
C ASN A 2 2.80 11.50 -14.06
N GLU A 3 2.91 11.12 -12.79
CA GLU A 3 3.18 9.73 -12.38
C GLU A 3 2.11 8.78 -12.92
N ILE A 4 0.84 9.22 -12.90
CA ILE A 4 -0.29 8.50 -13.48
C ILE A 4 -0.09 8.31 -15.00
N ASP A 5 0.22 9.37 -15.75
CA ASP A 5 0.43 9.28 -17.20
C ASP A 5 1.61 8.35 -17.56
N ARG A 6 2.67 8.35 -16.74
CA ARG A 6 3.80 7.42 -16.92
C ARG A 6 3.34 5.96 -16.78
N ILE A 7 2.52 5.66 -15.77
CA ILE A 7 2.01 4.31 -15.52
C ILE A 7 1.05 3.87 -16.62
N ILE A 8 0.17 4.76 -17.06
CA ILE A 8 -0.74 4.52 -18.18
C ILE A 8 0.03 4.19 -19.46
N ASN A 9 1.05 5.00 -19.79
CA ASN A 9 1.92 4.75 -20.93
C ASN A 9 2.70 3.43 -20.82
N CYS A 10 3.10 3.05 -19.60
CA CYS A 10 3.78 1.77 -19.30
C CYS A 10 2.87 0.57 -19.54
N CYS A 11 1.58 0.69 -19.19
CA CYS A 11 0.60 -0.39 -19.32
C CYS A 11 -0.07 -0.43 -20.70
N GLY A 12 0.00 0.66 -21.47
CA GLY A 12 -0.68 0.76 -22.77
C GLY A 12 -2.20 0.80 -22.68
N TYR A 13 -2.75 1.18 -21.52
CA TYR A 13 -4.17 1.13 -21.21
C TYR A 13 -4.62 2.44 -20.56
N ASP A 14 -5.62 3.11 -21.13
CA ASP A 14 -6.05 4.46 -20.75
C ASP A 14 -7.58 4.59 -20.77
N ASP A 15 -8.22 4.21 -19.66
CA ASP A 15 -9.63 4.51 -19.37
C ASP A 15 -9.78 5.12 -17.96
N GLU A 16 -10.98 5.64 -17.67
CA GLU A 16 -11.28 6.37 -16.44
C GLU A 16 -11.28 5.46 -15.18
N LEU A 17 -11.78 4.23 -15.30
CA LEU A 17 -11.77 3.27 -14.20
C LEU A 17 -10.33 2.87 -13.88
N PHE A 18 -9.51 2.57 -14.90
CA PHE A 18 -8.11 2.27 -14.69
C PHE A 18 -7.33 3.44 -14.06
N ARG A 19 -7.57 4.68 -14.51
CA ARG A 19 -7.01 5.89 -13.87
C ARG A 19 -7.35 5.98 -12.38
N THR A 20 -8.58 5.60 -12.01
CA THR A 20 -9.05 5.56 -10.63
C THR A 20 -8.28 4.50 -9.83
N TYR A 21 -8.10 3.30 -10.38
CA TYR A 21 -7.25 2.26 -9.79
C TYR A 21 -5.80 2.71 -9.59
N ILE A 22 -5.17 3.29 -10.59
CA ILE A 22 -3.78 3.78 -10.48
C ILE A 22 -3.66 4.84 -9.38
N THR A 23 -4.63 5.76 -9.31
CA THR A 23 -4.66 6.79 -8.26
C THR A 23 -4.78 6.17 -6.87
N CYS A 24 -5.67 5.19 -6.70
CA CYS A 24 -5.84 4.45 -5.45
C CYS A 24 -4.54 3.72 -5.04
N LEU A 25 -3.92 2.98 -5.97
CA LEU A 25 -2.68 2.25 -5.70
C LEU A 25 -1.53 3.18 -5.30
N LEU A 26 -1.42 4.35 -5.93
CA LEU A 26 -0.43 5.37 -5.55
C LEU A 26 -0.69 5.93 -4.14
N GLN A 27 -1.95 6.13 -3.77
CA GLN A 27 -2.32 6.54 -2.41
C GLN A 27 -2.01 5.45 -1.39
N LEU A 28 -2.38 4.19 -1.67
CA LEU A 28 -2.08 3.04 -0.82
C LEU A 28 -0.58 2.86 -0.60
N LYS A 29 0.22 3.04 -1.65
CA LYS A 29 1.68 3.05 -1.55
C LYS A 29 2.18 4.10 -0.55
N LYS A 30 1.74 5.36 -0.69
CA LYS A 30 2.11 6.45 0.22
C LYS A 30 1.65 6.19 1.66
N CYS A 31 0.42 5.72 1.85
CA CYS A 31 -0.10 5.36 3.17
C CYS A 31 0.72 4.22 3.81
N SER A 32 1.08 3.20 3.02
CA SER A 32 1.89 2.08 3.49
C SER A 32 3.32 2.50 3.87
N GLU A 33 3.93 3.39 3.11
CA GLU A 33 5.26 3.95 3.42
C GLU A 33 5.21 4.79 4.71
N MET A 34 4.21 5.66 4.84
CA MET A 34 4.00 6.46 6.04
C MET A 34 3.75 5.60 7.28
N PHE A 35 2.92 4.57 7.16
CA PHE A 35 2.65 3.63 8.26
C PHE A 35 3.94 2.93 8.72
N GLY A 36 4.76 2.44 7.78
CA GLY A 36 6.06 1.84 8.09
C GLY A 36 7.02 2.81 8.79
N GLN A 37 7.05 4.08 8.37
CA GLN A 37 7.86 5.12 9.03
C GLN A 37 7.43 5.35 10.48
N ILE A 38 6.12 5.44 10.73
CA ILE A 38 5.56 5.63 12.08
C ILE A 38 5.89 4.44 12.97
N GLN A 39 5.76 3.22 12.46
CA GLN A 39 6.15 2.02 13.21
C GLN A 39 7.63 2.05 13.61
N MET A 40 8.52 2.42 12.68
CA MET A 40 9.96 2.52 12.97
C MET A 40 10.26 3.63 14.00
N GLN A 41 9.61 4.79 13.88
CA GLN A 41 9.78 5.90 14.82
C GLN A 41 9.34 5.51 16.22
N LEU A 42 8.12 4.97 16.37
CA LEU A 42 7.60 4.51 17.66
C LEU A 42 8.50 3.45 18.28
N ARG A 43 8.94 2.47 17.48
CA ARG A 43 9.84 1.41 17.95
C ARG A 43 11.14 1.99 18.49
N ASN A 44 11.79 2.88 17.74
CA ASN A 44 13.03 3.52 18.17
C ASN A 44 12.84 4.37 19.44
N ASP A 45 11.75 5.13 19.52
CA ASP A 45 11.43 5.95 20.68
C ASP A 45 11.25 5.09 21.95
N TYR A 46 10.56 3.96 21.85
CA TYR A 46 10.39 3.04 22.97
C TYR A 46 11.69 2.34 23.38
N LEU A 47 12.54 1.94 22.42
CA LEU A 47 13.86 1.38 22.72
C LEU A 47 14.75 2.40 23.46
N ILE A 48 14.75 3.67 23.02
CA ILE A 48 15.50 4.76 23.69
C ILE A 48 15.00 4.98 25.12
N ARG A 49 13.69 4.81 25.36
CA ARG A 49 13.07 4.88 26.69
C ARG A 49 13.35 3.64 27.57
N GLY A 50 14.09 2.66 27.05
CA GLY A 50 14.53 1.48 27.79
C GLY A 50 13.61 0.27 27.69
N ILE A 51 12.60 0.29 26.81
CA ILE A 51 11.84 -0.93 26.50
C ILE A 51 12.76 -1.90 25.77
N CYS A 52 12.73 -3.19 26.15
CA CYS A 52 13.62 -4.16 25.54
C CYS A 52 13.11 -4.62 24.16
N GLU A 53 14.03 -5.09 23.31
CA GLU A 53 13.73 -5.61 21.95
C GLU A 53 12.67 -6.72 21.93
N ARG A 54 12.50 -7.46 23.03
CA ARG A 54 11.51 -8.54 23.14
C ARG A 54 10.08 -8.02 23.33
N GLU A 55 9.92 -6.81 23.86
CA GLU A 55 8.61 -6.24 24.25
C GLU A 55 8.19 -5.09 23.34
N VAL A 56 9.16 -4.43 22.67
CA VAL A 56 8.92 -3.17 21.95
C VAL A 56 7.81 -3.28 20.90
N ASP A 57 7.73 -4.38 20.17
CA ASP A 57 6.74 -4.54 19.11
C ASP A 57 5.31 -4.65 19.65
N GLU A 58 5.13 -5.21 20.85
CA GLU A 58 3.82 -5.26 21.53
C GLU A 58 3.44 -3.88 22.06
N VAL A 59 4.40 -3.16 22.65
CA VAL A 59 4.20 -1.80 23.15
C VAL A 59 3.84 -0.84 22.01
N VAL A 60 4.52 -0.94 20.87
CA VAL A 60 4.19 -0.14 19.67
C VAL A 60 2.75 -0.40 19.24
N ARG A 61 2.31 -1.66 19.13
CA ARG A 61 0.94 -2.00 18.72
C ARG A 61 -0.13 -1.53 19.69
N GLY A 62 0.21 -1.38 20.97
CA GLY A 62 -0.68 -0.85 22.01
C GLY A 62 -0.69 0.68 22.12
N SER A 63 0.11 1.40 21.33
CA SER A 63 0.18 2.86 21.38
C SER A 63 -0.98 3.53 20.64
N LYS A 64 -1.39 4.71 21.13
CA LYS A 64 -2.44 5.52 20.50
C LYS A 64 -2.02 6.01 19.12
N GLU A 65 -0.75 6.33 18.97
CA GLU A 65 -0.14 6.73 17.71
C GLU A 65 -0.25 5.59 16.68
N TYR A 66 0.10 4.36 17.05
CA TYR A 66 -0.05 3.21 16.15
C TYR A 66 -1.50 3.00 15.71
N GLU A 67 -2.46 3.09 16.64
CA GLU A 67 -3.90 2.97 16.35
C GLU A 67 -4.37 4.06 15.37
N THR A 68 -3.91 5.30 15.57
CA THR A 68 -4.30 6.45 14.74
C THR A 68 -3.89 6.29 13.27
N TYR A 69 -2.77 5.63 13.02
CA TYR A 69 -2.23 5.43 11.68
C TYR A 69 -2.37 4.00 11.17
N PHE A 70 -3.12 3.16 11.88
CA PHE A 70 -3.24 1.75 11.58
C PHE A 70 -3.66 1.50 10.12
N LEU A 71 -2.85 0.72 9.40
CA LEU A 71 -3.14 0.29 8.04
C LEU A 71 -3.34 -1.23 8.00
N PRO A 72 -4.56 -1.72 7.67
CA PRO A 72 -4.82 -3.14 7.50
C PRO A 72 -3.83 -3.80 6.54
N LYS A 73 -3.40 -5.04 6.85
CA LYS A 73 -2.43 -5.78 6.04
C LYS A 73 -2.80 -5.85 4.56
N ALA A 74 -4.08 -6.04 4.25
CA ALA A 74 -4.59 -6.12 2.88
C ALA A 74 -4.37 -4.83 2.07
N LEU A 75 -4.25 -3.68 2.74
CA LEU A 75 -4.03 -2.36 2.14
C LEU A 75 -2.55 -1.96 2.10
N GLN A 76 -1.66 -2.75 2.70
CA GLN A 76 -0.24 -2.47 2.70
C GLN A 76 0.38 -2.78 1.33
N TRP A 77 1.21 -1.87 0.84
CA TRP A 77 1.79 -1.95 -0.50
C TRP A 77 2.62 -3.22 -0.73
N ASN A 78 3.41 -3.63 0.26
CA ASN A 78 4.21 -4.85 0.16
C ASN A 78 3.33 -6.11 0.01
N PHE A 79 2.19 -6.15 0.70
CA PHE A 79 1.25 -7.26 0.59
C PHE A 79 0.61 -7.31 -0.80
N LEU A 80 0.14 -6.16 -1.32
CA LEU A 80 -0.43 -6.08 -2.66
C LEU A 80 0.60 -6.44 -3.74
N ARG A 81 1.84 -5.96 -3.58
CA ARG A 81 2.94 -6.27 -4.50
C ARG A 81 3.25 -7.75 -4.57
N GLU A 82 3.18 -8.45 -3.44
CA GLU A 82 3.39 -9.90 -3.35
C GLU A 82 2.17 -10.70 -3.80
N ASN A 83 0.98 -10.09 -3.80
CA ASN A 83 -0.28 -10.75 -4.17
C ASN A 83 -1.08 -9.95 -5.21
N PRO A 84 -0.57 -9.76 -6.46
CA PRO A 84 -1.24 -8.92 -7.46
C PRO A 84 -2.66 -9.38 -7.83
N HIS A 85 -2.93 -10.69 -7.73
CA HIS A 85 -4.25 -11.28 -7.96
C HIS A 85 -5.32 -10.81 -6.96
N LEU A 86 -4.93 -10.19 -5.83
CA LEU A 86 -5.86 -9.66 -4.83
C LEU A 86 -6.20 -8.18 -5.03
N ILE A 87 -5.53 -7.47 -5.95
CA ILE A 87 -5.71 -6.02 -6.08
C ILE A 87 -7.14 -5.66 -6.41
N GLU A 88 -7.73 -6.32 -7.40
CA GLU A 88 -9.09 -6.06 -7.83
C GLU A 88 -10.08 -6.29 -6.69
N LYS A 89 -9.98 -7.43 -6.01
CA LYS A 89 -10.80 -7.76 -4.84
C LYS A 89 -10.65 -6.75 -3.70
N VAL A 90 -9.42 -6.30 -3.42
CA VAL A 90 -9.18 -5.28 -2.40
C VAL A 90 -9.84 -3.95 -2.80
N CYS A 91 -9.77 -3.57 -4.07
CA CYS A 91 -10.41 -2.37 -4.56
C CYS A 91 -11.94 -2.44 -4.53
N GLU A 92 -12.51 -3.60 -4.84
CA GLU A 92 -13.95 -3.87 -4.69
C GLU A 92 -14.37 -3.80 -3.22
N ASP A 93 -13.72 -4.56 -2.33
CA ASP A 93 -14.12 -4.73 -0.93
C ASP A 93 -13.94 -3.44 -0.11
N PHE A 94 -12.88 -2.66 -0.35
CA PHE A 94 -12.53 -1.49 0.47
C PHE A 94 -12.93 -0.15 -0.15
N PHE A 95 -13.04 -0.06 -1.48
CA PHE A 95 -13.29 1.21 -2.18
C PHE A 95 -14.52 1.17 -3.10
N ALA A 96 -15.23 0.05 -3.17
CA ALA A 96 -16.41 -0.14 -4.02
C ALA A 96 -16.15 0.14 -5.51
N PHE A 97 -14.97 -0.22 -6.00
CA PHE A 97 -14.63 -0.09 -7.41
C PHE A 97 -15.33 -1.17 -8.24
N GLU A 98 -15.60 -0.86 -9.51
CA GLU A 98 -16.00 -1.86 -10.51
C GLU A 98 -14.78 -2.68 -10.96
N ALA A 99 -14.99 -3.94 -11.33
CA ALA A 99 -13.93 -4.82 -11.82
C ALA A 99 -13.39 -4.35 -13.18
N LEU A 100 -12.05 -4.32 -13.31
CA LEU A 100 -11.34 -4.13 -14.56
C LEU A 100 -11.13 -5.44 -15.33
N TYR A 101 -11.27 -6.59 -14.66
CA TYR A 101 -11.02 -7.93 -15.20
C TYR A 101 -9.61 -8.12 -15.76
N LEU A 102 -8.63 -7.41 -15.21
CA LEU A 102 -7.23 -7.59 -15.59
C LEU A 102 -6.72 -8.96 -15.11
N THR A 103 -5.91 -9.59 -15.95
CA THR A 103 -5.20 -10.81 -15.61
C THR A 103 -4.13 -10.55 -14.54
N GLU A 104 -3.68 -11.61 -13.86
CA GLU A 104 -2.59 -11.51 -12.89
C GLU A 104 -1.30 -10.94 -13.51
N ILE A 105 -1.05 -11.21 -14.79
CA ILE A 105 0.13 -10.70 -15.52
C ILE A 105 0.03 -9.19 -15.72
N GLU A 106 -1.15 -8.68 -16.09
CA GLU A 106 -1.40 -7.25 -16.24
C GLU A 106 -1.29 -6.55 -14.87
N TRP A 107 -1.84 -7.14 -13.82
CA TRP A 107 -1.68 -6.60 -12.46
C TRP A 107 -0.22 -6.56 -12.00
N LYS A 108 0.60 -7.57 -12.35
CA LYS A 108 2.05 -7.54 -12.10
C LYS A 108 2.72 -6.38 -12.82
N THR A 109 2.36 -6.11 -14.07
CA THR A 109 2.87 -4.97 -14.83
C THR A 109 2.49 -3.65 -14.14
N VAL A 110 1.22 -3.47 -13.78
CA VAL A 110 0.73 -2.28 -13.07
C VAL A 110 1.50 -2.05 -11.77
N ILE A 111 1.62 -3.08 -10.94
CA ILE A 111 2.36 -3.02 -9.67
C ILE A 111 3.82 -2.61 -9.88
N ASN A 112 4.49 -3.14 -10.91
CA ASN A 112 5.87 -2.78 -11.22
C ASN A 112 5.98 -1.30 -11.64
N CYS A 113 5.08 -0.82 -12.52
CA CYS A 113 5.07 0.58 -12.96
C CYS A 113 4.77 1.56 -11.80
N VAL A 114 3.88 1.19 -10.86
CA VAL A 114 3.59 1.96 -9.63
C VAL A 114 4.76 1.87 -8.62
N GLY A 115 5.44 0.73 -8.58
CA GLY A 115 6.52 0.44 -7.64
C GLY A 115 7.83 1.20 -7.88
N ASN A 116 8.01 1.87 -9.02
CA ASN A 116 9.30 2.41 -9.49
C ASN A 116 10.38 1.33 -9.62
N LYS A 117 10.14 0.28 -10.42
CA LYS A 117 11.21 -0.50 -11.03
C LYS A 117 11.40 -0.12 -12.49
#